data_AF-A0A8B9IFW1-F1
#
_entry.id   AF-A0A8B9IFW1-F1
#
_cell.length_a   1.000
_cell.length_b   1.000
_cell.length_c   1.000
_cell.angle_alpha   90.00
_cell.angle_beta   90.00
_cell.angle_gamma   90.00
#
_symmetry.space_group_name_H-M   'P 1'
#
loop_
_entity.id
_entity.type
_entity.pdbx_description
1 polymer ?
#
loop_
_entity_poly.entity_id
_entity_poly.type
_entity_poly.pdbx_seq_one_letter_code
_entity_poly.pdbx_strand_id
1 'polypeptide(L)'
;MAAARYSRHRPLPSNRRPRAPLAPPGPARPPPALASRARPNPSRRHLVAGPGPGPCPRGERGAGAGAGLSSAVRRGGAGLGRLGERCGTTRRGTMFLTTVLLRKRIPGKQWIGKYRRPRVVTLSMKQAMIRRLEIEAENEYWLSRPYLTREQEYNHNREGRRAKWETLKSTMTSKFPEHRYMSDHLNHLNVSKKWTS
;
A
#
# COMPACT_ATOMS: atom_id res chain seq x y z
N MET A 1 -29.04 65.40 40.41
CA MET A 1 -29.59 64.46 39.41
C MET A 1 -28.53 63.45 39.05
N ALA A 2 -28.71 62.21 39.55
CA ALA A 2 -27.71 61.15 39.51
C ALA A 2 -27.93 60.23 38.30
N ALA A 3 -26.89 59.99 37.51
CA ALA A 3 -26.88 58.96 36.47
C ALA A 3 -26.04 57.77 36.95
N ALA A 4 -26.72 56.73 37.40
CA ALA A 4 -26.13 55.48 37.88
C ALA A 4 -25.58 54.65 36.71
N ARG A 5 -24.27 54.38 36.72
CA ARG A 5 -23.61 53.41 35.84
C ARG A 5 -23.90 52.00 36.34
N TYR A 6 -24.64 51.21 35.56
CA TYR A 6 -24.83 49.78 35.79
C TYR A 6 -23.56 48.99 35.38
N SER A 7 -22.66 48.73 36.32
CA SER A 7 -21.63 47.68 36.18
C SER A 7 -22.25 46.32 36.53
N ARG A 8 -22.60 45.53 35.51
CA ARG A 8 -22.97 44.11 35.69
C ARG A 8 -21.70 43.26 35.76
N HIS A 9 -21.14 43.11 36.96
CA HIS A 9 -20.20 42.02 37.23
C HIS A 9 -20.96 40.69 37.30
N ARG A 10 -20.73 39.79 36.33
CA ARG A 10 -21.10 38.37 36.45
C ARG A 10 -20.04 37.67 37.30
N PRO A 11 -20.39 37.04 38.44
CA PRO A 11 -19.45 36.18 39.14
C PRO A 11 -19.26 34.87 38.35
N LEU A 12 -18.00 34.47 38.16
CA LEU A 12 -17.65 33.14 37.62
C LEU A 12 -17.91 32.07 38.70
N PRO A 13 -18.46 30.90 38.35
CA PRO A 13 -18.69 29.83 39.32
C PRO A 13 -17.36 29.20 39.78
N SER A 14 -17.09 29.33 41.07
CA SER A 14 -15.96 28.72 41.79
C SER A 14 -16.19 27.22 42.03
N ASN A 15 -16.12 26.41 40.98
CA ASN A 15 -16.09 24.94 41.11
C ASN A 15 -14.67 24.41 40.91
N ARG A 16 -13.79 24.71 41.87
CA ARG A 16 -12.54 23.94 42.06
C ARG A 16 -12.74 22.99 43.24
N ARG A 17 -13.15 21.76 42.93
CA ARG A 17 -12.99 20.65 43.89
C ARG A 17 -11.48 20.46 44.15
N PRO A 18 -11.04 20.23 45.40
CA PRO A 18 -9.65 19.92 45.67
C PRO A 18 -9.26 18.64 44.92
N ARG A 19 -8.19 18.71 44.11
CA ARG A 19 -7.58 17.53 43.50
C ARG A 19 -7.01 16.67 44.62
N ALA A 20 -7.47 15.43 44.73
CA ALA A 20 -6.85 14.44 45.59
C ALA A 20 -5.35 14.28 45.20
N PRO A 21 -4.45 14.09 46.17
CA PRO A 21 -3.04 13.84 45.87
C PRO A 21 -2.90 12.55 45.06
N LEU A 22 -2.18 12.63 43.95
CA LEU A 22 -1.82 11.48 43.12
C LEU A 22 -0.98 10.52 43.96
N ALA A 23 -1.46 9.29 44.13
CA ALA A 23 -0.69 8.22 44.75
C ALA A 23 0.62 7.98 43.97
N PRO A 24 1.73 7.67 44.64
CA PRO A 24 2.99 7.38 43.97
C PRO A 24 2.85 6.14 43.07
N PRO A 25 3.57 6.09 41.93
CA PRO A 25 3.56 4.93 41.06
C PRO A 25 4.11 3.72 41.83
N GLY A 26 3.30 2.66 41.91
CA GLY A 26 3.72 1.39 42.50
C GLY A 26 4.89 0.76 41.73
N PRO A 27 5.62 -0.19 42.34
CA PRO A 27 6.77 -0.82 41.71
C PRO A 27 6.39 -1.50 40.38
N ALA A 28 7.23 -1.28 39.36
CA ALA A 28 7.06 -1.84 38.04
C ALA A 28 6.95 -3.38 38.12
N ARG A 29 5.86 -3.94 37.58
CA ARG A 29 5.72 -5.38 37.45
C ARG A 29 6.84 -5.92 36.55
N PRO A 30 7.55 -6.99 36.95
CA PRO A 30 8.55 -7.61 36.09
C PRO A 30 7.87 -8.18 34.82
N PRO A 31 8.56 -8.16 33.67
CA PRO A 31 8.04 -8.75 32.45
C PRO A 31 7.80 -10.25 32.62
N PRO A 32 6.78 -10.82 31.96
CA PRO A 32 6.55 -12.27 32.00
C PRO A 32 7.78 -13.01 31.48
N ALA A 33 8.23 -14.01 32.25
CA ALA A 33 9.34 -14.87 31.88
C ALA A 33 9.10 -15.46 30.48
N LEU A 34 9.99 -15.12 29.55
CA LEU A 34 10.04 -15.71 28.22
C LEU A 34 10.33 -17.22 28.37
N ALA A 35 9.29 -18.03 28.25
CA ALA A 35 9.43 -19.47 28.06
C ALA A 35 10.23 -19.70 26.77
N SER A 36 11.46 -20.16 26.95
CA SER A 36 12.42 -20.56 25.93
C SER A 36 11.89 -21.76 25.13
N ARG A 37 11.05 -21.50 24.12
CA ARG A 37 10.81 -22.47 23.05
C ARG A 37 12.00 -22.42 22.08
N ALA A 38 13.00 -23.25 22.37
CA ALA A 38 14.07 -23.57 21.44
C ALA A 38 13.47 -24.03 20.09
N ARG A 39 13.79 -23.33 19.01
CA ARG A 39 13.53 -23.79 17.65
C ARG A 39 14.63 -24.78 17.26
N PRO A 40 14.32 -25.94 16.64
CA PRO A 40 15.36 -26.85 16.19
C PRO A 40 16.09 -26.29 14.96
N ASN A 41 17.42 -26.44 14.99
CA ASN A 41 18.41 -25.96 14.02
C ASN A 41 18.36 -26.83 12.75
N PRO A 42 18.18 -26.30 11.53
CA PRO A 42 18.04 -27.09 10.30
C PRO A 42 19.38 -27.37 9.59
N SER A 43 20.45 -27.60 10.35
CA SER A 43 21.82 -27.83 9.82
C SER A 43 22.37 -29.19 10.25
N ARG A 44 21.66 -30.27 9.89
CA ARG A 44 22.21 -31.63 9.85
C ARG A 44 21.34 -32.54 8.98
N ARG A 45 21.55 -32.50 7.67
CA ARG A 45 21.19 -33.60 6.78
C ARG A 45 22.44 -34.05 6.03
N HIS A 46 22.61 -35.36 6.06
CA HIS A 46 23.80 -36.11 5.72
C HIS A 46 24.17 -35.98 4.24
N LEU A 47 25.46 -35.88 4.01
CA LEU A 47 26.14 -36.30 2.78
C LEU A 47 25.88 -37.79 2.56
N VAL A 48 25.15 -38.13 1.49
CA VAL A 48 25.26 -39.43 0.82
C VAL A 48 25.41 -39.13 -0.66
N ALA A 49 26.57 -39.46 -1.19
CA ALA A 49 26.94 -39.31 -2.59
C ALA A 49 26.22 -40.38 -3.44
N GLY A 50 25.64 -39.94 -4.56
CA GLY A 50 25.08 -40.78 -5.62
C GLY A 50 25.24 -40.06 -6.97
N PRO A 51 25.44 -40.80 -8.08
CA PRO A 51 26.08 -40.28 -9.29
C PRO A 51 25.12 -39.40 -10.11
N GLY A 52 25.66 -38.28 -10.62
CA GLY A 52 24.91 -37.28 -11.36
C GLY A 52 24.59 -37.70 -12.80
N PRO A 53 23.43 -37.27 -13.36
CA PRO A 53 23.16 -37.39 -14.78
C PRO A 53 23.91 -36.29 -15.55
N GLY A 54 24.60 -36.70 -16.63
CA GLY A 54 25.38 -35.82 -17.50
C GLY A 54 24.54 -34.82 -18.32
N PRO A 55 25.19 -33.83 -18.96
CA PRO A 55 24.51 -32.79 -19.71
C PRO A 55 24.10 -33.26 -21.11
N CYS A 56 22.82 -33.11 -21.45
CA CYS A 56 22.33 -33.24 -22.82
C CYS A 56 22.54 -31.94 -23.61
N PRO A 57 22.77 -32.01 -24.93
CA PRO A 57 23.21 -30.90 -25.75
C PRO A 57 22.09 -29.91 -26.12
N ARG A 58 22.47 -28.62 -26.22
CA ARG A 58 21.68 -27.54 -26.80
C ARG A 58 21.50 -27.76 -28.30
N GLY A 59 20.27 -28.03 -28.73
CA GLY A 59 19.85 -27.92 -30.12
C GLY A 59 19.20 -26.56 -30.36
N GLU A 60 19.79 -25.77 -31.25
CA GLU A 60 19.17 -24.61 -31.87
C GLU A 60 17.99 -25.04 -32.76
N ARG A 61 16.88 -24.29 -32.72
CA ARG A 61 15.99 -24.06 -33.86
C ARG A 61 15.03 -22.92 -33.51
N GLY A 62 15.17 -21.81 -34.22
CA GLY A 62 14.19 -20.73 -34.24
C GLY A 62 13.04 -21.03 -35.20
N ALA A 63 11.87 -20.48 -34.91
CA ALA A 63 10.89 -19.96 -35.87
C ALA A 63 9.75 -19.32 -35.04
N GLY A 64 9.36 -18.11 -35.42
CA GLY A 64 8.51 -17.23 -34.61
C GLY A 64 7.01 -17.54 -34.64
N ALA A 65 6.29 -16.79 -33.80
CA ALA A 65 4.91 -16.37 -34.01
C ALA A 65 4.62 -15.31 -32.96
N GLY A 66 4.16 -14.14 -33.40
CA GLY A 66 3.70 -13.09 -32.49
C GLY A 66 2.39 -13.47 -31.81
N ALA A 67 2.17 -12.89 -30.63
CA ALA A 67 0.86 -12.43 -30.15
C ALA A 67 1.06 -11.89 -28.73
N GLY A 68 0.82 -10.60 -28.54
CA GLY A 68 0.68 -10.03 -27.22
C GLY A 68 -0.54 -10.61 -26.52
N LEU A 69 -0.43 -10.91 -25.23
CA LEU A 69 -1.59 -11.12 -24.38
C LEU A 69 -1.36 -10.47 -23.01
N SER A 70 -2.09 -9.38 -22.85
CA SER A 70 -2.35 -8.68 -21.61
C SER A 70 -3.04 -9.58 -20.58
N SER A 71 -2.81 -9.21 -19.32
CA SER A 71 -3.43 -9.71 -18.10
C SER A 71 -4.90 -10.11 -18.22
N ALA A 72 -5.21 -11.37 -17.92
CA ALA A 72 -6.58 -11.83 -17.66
C ALA A 72 -6.79 -12.01 -16.14
N VAL A 73 -7.48 -11.03 -15.55
CA VAL A 73 -8.05 -11.10 -14.21
C VAL A 73 -9.21 -12.09 -14.23
N ARG A 74 -9.07 -13.19 -13.47
CA ARG A 74 -10.15 -14.16 -13.22
C ARG A 74 -11.22 -13.51 -12.34
N ARG A 75 -12.45 -13.41 -12.84
CA ARG A 75 -13.66 -13.34 -12.00
C ARG A 75 -14.57 -14.49 -12.40
N GLY A 76 -14.96 -15.28 -11.40
CA GLY A 76 -15.84 -16.43 -11.55
C GLY A 76 -17.24 -16.02 -11.97
N GLY A 77 -17.79 -16.77 -12.93
CA GLY A 77 -19.20 -16.76 -13.29
C GLY A 77 -19.85 -18.03 -12.75
N ALA A 78 -20.74 -17.86 -11.77
CA ALA A 78 -21.65 -18.89 -11.34
C ALA A 78 -23.03 -18.61 -11.96
N GLY A 79 -23.54 -19.59 -12.71
CA GLY A 79 -24.91 -20.06 -12.57
C GLY A 79 -26.05 -19.32 -13.30
N LEU A 80 -26.85 -20.16 -13.97
CA LEU A 80 -28.32 -20.18 -13.98
C LEU A 80 -29.05 -19.60 -15.20
N GLY A 81 -29.71 -20.53 -15.90
CA GLY A 81 -31.17 -20.45 -16.04
C GLY A 81 -31.69 -19.73 -17.27
N ARG A 82 -31.61 -20.39 -18.43
CA ARG A 82 -32.35 -20.00 -19.64
C ARG A 82 -33.73 -20.67 -19.61
N LEU A 83 -34.69 -20.04 -18.95
CA LEU A 83 -36.12 -20.30 -19.16
C LEU A 83 -36.76 -19.03 -19.69
N GLY A 84 -37.47 -19.19 -20.80
CA GLY A 84 -37.86 -18.12 -21.70
C GLY A 84 -38.94 -17.20 -21.16
N GLU A 85 -39.12 -16.09 -21.85
CA GLU A 85 -40.33 -15.31 -21.79
C GLU A 85 -40.65 -14.78 -23.19
N ARG A 86 -41.84 -15.19 -23.64
CA ARG A 86 -42.46 -14.80 -24.89
C ARG A 86 -42.85 -13.33 -24.83
N CYS A 87 -42.68 -12.67 -25.95
CA CYS A 87 -43.22 -11.36 -26.27
C CYS A 87 -44.71 -11.30 -25.91
N GLY A 88 -45.04 -10.45 -24.94
CA GLY A 88 -46.39 -10.14 -24.51
C GLY A 88 -46.55 -8.64 -24.39
N THR A 89 -46.77 -7.96 -25.51
CA THR A 89 -47.27 -6.59 -25.56
C THR A 89 -48.68 -6.56 -24.98
N THR A 90 -48.80 -6.21 -23.69
CA THR A 90 -50.05 -5.67 -23.14
C THR A 90 -49.78 -4.36 -22.43
N ARG A 91 -50.33 -3.32 -23.04
CA ARG A 91 -50.46 -1.95 -22.56
C ARG A 91 -51.21 -1.97 -21.23
N ARG A 92 -50.51 -1.77 -20.11
CA ARG A 92 -51.11 -1.46 -18.81
C ARG A 92 -50.36 -0.27 -18.23
N GLY A 93 -51.00 0.90 -18.24
CA GLY A 93 -50.47 2.09 -17.60
C GLY A 93 -50.38 1.87 -16.10
N THR A 94 -49.17 1.66 -15.59
CA THR A 94 -48.90 1.53 -14.16
C THR A 94 -47.74 2.44 -13.77
N MET A 95 -48.14 3.66 -13.41
CA MET A 95 -47.59 4.50 -12.36
C MET A 95 -46.10 4.93 -12.47
N PHE A 96 -45.76 5.71 -13.49
CA PHE A 96 -44.61 6.61 -13.43
C PHE A 96 -44.67 7.51 -12.17
N LEU A 97 -45.88 7.87 -11.72
CA LEU A 97 -46.13 8.60 -10.46
C LEU A 97 -45.65 7.87 -9.20
N THR A 98 -45.83 6.55 -9.06
CA THR A 98 -45.42 5.84 -7.83
C THR A 98 -43.90 5.72 -7.74
N THR A 99 -43.21 5.62 -8.88
CA THR A 99 -41.73 5.65 -8.91
C THR A 99 -41.15 7.05 -8.63
N VAL A 100 -41.88 8.13 -8.91
CA VAL A 100 -41.47 9.51 -8.63
C VAL A 100 -41.75 9.89 -7.18
N LEU A 101 -42.89 9.49 -6.62
CA LEU A 101 -43.31 9.84 -5.25
C LEU A 101 -42.56 9.06 -4.16
N LEU A 102 -42.09 7.84 -4.42
CA LEU A 102 -41.40 6.99 -3.44
C LEU A 102 -39.86 7.08 -3.49
N ARG A 103 -39.28 7.92 -4.37
CA ARG A 103 -37.83 8.04 -4.52
C ARG A 103 -37.24 9.00 -3.49
N LYS A 104 -36.54 8.45 -2.49
CA LYS A 104 -35.58 9.17 -1.63
C LYS A 104 -34.39 9.70 -2.47
N ARG A 105 -34.64 10.68 -3.35
CA ARG A 105 -33.65 11.27 -4.25
C ARG A 105 -32.91 12.39 -3.52
N ILE A 106 -31.60 12.26 -3.39
CA ILE A 106 -30.73 13.30 -2.84
C ILE A 106 -30.50 14.35 -3.93
N PRO A 107 -30.77 15.65 -3.68
CA PRO A 107 -30.56 16.68 -4.68
C PRO A 107 -29.05 16.90 -4.91
N GLY A 108 -28.65 17.05 -6.17
CA GLY A 108 -27.25 17.33 -6.54
C GLY A 108 -26.29 16.14 -6.37
N LYS A 109 -24.99 16.43 -6.14
CA LYS A 109 -23.93 15.42 -5.99
C LYS A 109 -23.96 14.82 -4.57
N GLN A 110 -23.96 13.49 -4.46
CA GLN A 110 -24.19 12.77 -3.18
C GLN A 110 -23.20 13.11 -2.05
N TRP A 111 -21.96 13.48 -2.38
CA TRP A 111 -20.86 13.64 -1.41
C TRP A 111 -20.37 15.10 -1.25
N ILE A 112 -21.00 16.05 -1.94
CA ILE A 112 -20.57 17.45 -2.02
C ILE A 112 -21.81 18.36 -1.89
N GLY A 113 -21.67 19.58 -1.38
CA GLY A 113 -22.76 20.54 -1.23
C GLY A 113 -23.49 20.46 0.13
N LYS A 114 -24.66 21.10 0.22
CA LYS A 114 -25.44 21.27 1.47
C LYS A 114 -26.14 19.99 1.91
N TYR A 115 -26.83 19.31 1.01
CA TYR A 115 -27.58 18.09 1.31
C TYR A 115 -26.82 16.86 0.80
N ARG A 116 -26.04 16.23 1.69
CA ARG A 116 -25.22 15.05 1.38
C ARG A 116 -25.87 13.77 1.90
N ARG A 117 -25.44 12.63 1.39
CA ARG A 117 -25.81 11.34 1.96
C ARG A 117 -25.06 11.12 3.28
N PRO A 118 -25.75 10.84 4.40
CA PRO A 118 -25.06 10.53 5.66
C PRO A 118 -24.30 9.21 5.53
N ARG A 119 -23.02 9.20 5.92
CA ARG A 119 -22.21 7.96 6.04
C ARG A 119 -22.13 7.58 7.50
N VAL A 120 -22.80 6.49 7.86
CA VAL A 120 -22.71 5.93 9.21
C VAL A 120 -21.38 5.20 9.36
N VAL A 121 -20.71 5.41 10.50
CA VAL A 121 -19.47 4.71 10.81
C VAL A 121 -19.83 3.32 11.33
N THR A 122 -19.44 2.28 10.61
CA THR A 122 -19.67 0.89 11.01
C THR A 122 -18.68 0.45 12.10
N LEU A 123 -19.00 -0.62 12.82
CA LEU A 123 -18.10 -1.20 13.82
C LEU A 123 -16.77 -1.66 13.22
N SER A 124 -16.80 -2.21 12.01
CA SER A 124 -15.59 -2.63 11.29
C SER A 124 -14.63 -1.47 11.00
N MET A 125 -15.17 -0.29 10.68
CA MET A 125 -14.35 0.91 10.49
C MET A 125 -13.67 1.35 11.81
N LYS A 126 -14.39 1.24 12.93
CA LYS A 126 -13.82 1.54 14.25
C LYS A 126 -12.72 0.54 14.62
N GLN A 127 -12.95 -0.75 14.42
CA GLN A 127 -11.95 -1.80 14.66
C GLN A 127 -10.72 -1.63 13.75
N ALA A 128 -10.90 -1.24 12.49
CA ALA A 128 -9.79 -0.92 11.60
C ALA A 128 -8.99 0.29 12.07
N MET A 129 -9.66 1.31 12.61
CA MET A 129 -9.00 2.47 13.20
C MET A 129 -8.19 2.08 14.44
N ILE A 130 -8.79 1.32 15.36
CA ILE A 130 -8.13 0.87 16.59
C ILE A 130 -6.84 0.10 16.26
N ARG A 131 -6.90 -0.84 15.32
CA ARG A 131 -5.71 -1.60 14.88
C ARG A 131 -4.59 -0.72 14.34
N ARG A 132 -4.92 0.37 13.64
CA ARG A 132 -3.91 1.33 13.16
C ARG A 132 -3.29 2.11 14.31
N LEU A 133 -4.11 2.57 15.26
CA LEU A 133 -3.64 3.28 16.45
C LEU A 133 -2.75 2.39 17.33
N GLU A 134 -3.04 1.10 17.42
CA GLU A 134 -2.19 0.13 18.11
C GLU A 134 -0.81 0.02 17.45
N ILE A 135 -0.76 -0.03 16.11
CA ILE A 135 0.50 -0.04 15.34
C ILE A 135 1.26 1.29 15.54
N GLU A 136 0.57 2.42 15.52
CA GLU A 136 1.19 3.73 15.73
C GLU A 136 1.78 3.83 17.14
N ALA A 137 1.07 3.38 18.17
CA ALA A 137 1.57 3.34 19.55
C ALA A 137 2.79 2.41 19.69
N GLU A 138 2.80 1.26 19.00
CA GLU A 138 3.96 0.38 18.96
C GLU A 138 5.15 1.05 18.26
N ASN A 139 4.91 1.72 17.14
CA ASN A 139 5.96 2.47 16.41
C ASN A 139 6.54 3.59 17.27
N GLU A 140 5.70 4.36 17.97
CA GLU A 140 6.15 5.41 18.90
C GLU A 140 7.05 4.83 20.01
N TYR A 141 6.68 3.67 20.56
CA TYR A 141 7.51 2.98 21.55
C TYR A 141 8.90 2.65 20.98
N TRP A 142 8.97 2.06 19.78
CA TRP A 142 10.26 1.70 19.17
C TRP A 142 11.10 2.91 18.75
N LEU A 143 10.47 4.01 18.34
CA LEU A 143 11.16 5.23 17.94
C LEU A 143 11.61 6.11 19.13
N SER A 144 11.05 5.89 20.32
CA SER A 144 11.36 6.69 21.52
C SER A 144 12.78 6.50 22.06
N ARG A 145 13.48 5.43 21.67
CA ARG A 145 14.79 5.03 22.22
C ARG A 145 15.85 4.97 21.13
N PRO A 146 16.42 6.13 20.72
CA PRO A 146 17.51 6.14 19.75
C PRO A 146 18.78 5.53 20.34
N TYR A 147 19.56 4.85 19.49
CA TYR A 147 20.83 4.22 19.88
C TYR A 147 21.99 5.23 19.98
N LEU A 148 22.02 6.20 19.06
CA LEU A 148 23.04 7.27 19.02
C LEU A 148 22.43 8.60 19.45
N THR A 149 23.22 9.43 20.11
CA THR A 149 22.88 10.83 20.29
C THR A 149 23.10 11.61 19.00
N ARG A 150 22.45 12.77 18.88
CA ARG A 150 22.56 13.64 17.69
C ARG A 150 24.01 14.07 17.41
N GLU A 151 24.81 14.25 18.45
CA GLU A 151 26.22 14.61 18.34
C GLU A 151 27.06 13.46 17.76
N GLN A 152 26.77 12.22 18.15
CA GLN A 152 27.43 11.02 17.62
C GLN A 152 27.02 10.73 16.17
N GLU A 153 25.78 11.01 15.81
CA GLU A 153 25.29 10.85 14.43
C GLU A 153 25.94 11.86 13.46
N TYR A 154 26.41 13.00 13.98
CA TYR A 154 26.95 14.07 13.17
C TYR A 154 28.14 13.59 12.30
N ASN A 155 27.96 13.65 10.99
CA ASN A 155 28.93 13.25 9.96
C ASN A 155 29.38 11.77 9.95
N HIS A 156 28.76 10.87 10.73
CA HIS A 156 29.15 9.45 10.79
C HIS A 156 29.19 8.76 9.41
N ASN A 157 28.28 9.09 8.49
CA ASN A 157 28.21 8.50 7.14
C ASN A 157 28.42 9.55 6.02
N ARG A 158 29.33 10.50 6.22
CA ARG A 158 29.63 11.52 5.21
C ARG A 158 30.31 10.92 3.98
N GLU A 159 31.30 10.07 4.18
CA GLU A 159 32.10 9.46 3.11
C GLU A 159 31.26 8.51 2.24
N GLY A 160 30.45 7.65 2.85
CA GLY A 160 29.57 6.75 2.12
C GLY A 160 28.51 7.49 1.29
N ARG A 161 27.97 8.61 1.81
CA ARG A 161 27.08 9.48 1.02
C ARG A 161 27.81 10.14 -0.15
N ARG A 162 29.05 10.60 0.06
CA ARG A 162 29.88 11.19 -0.99
C ARG A 162 30.21 10.19 -2.10
N ALA A 163 30.62 8.97 -1.75
CA ALA A 163 30.89 7.91 -2.71
C ALA A 163 29.65 7.57 -3.55
N LYS A 164 28.47 7.43 -2.91
CA LYS A 164 27.19 7.21 -3.62
C LYS A 164 26.82 8.36 -4.56
N TRP A 165 27.16 9.59 -4.16
CA TRP A 165 26.93 10.76 -5.00
C TRP A 165 27.88 10.79 -6.19
N GLU A 166 29.17 10.46 -5.99
CA GLU A 166 30.17 10.41 -7.06
C GLU A 166 29.86 9.30 -8.07
N THR A 167 29.36 8.14 -7.63
CA THR A 167 28.88 7.08 -8.53
C THR A 167 27.61 7.48 -9.29
N LEU A 168 26.68 8.20 -8.64
CA LEU A 168 25.53 8.75 -9.34
C LEU A 168 25.95 9.79 -10.38
N LYS A 169 26.91 10.66 -10.03
CA LYS A 169 27.45 11.65 -10.96
C LYS A 169 28.14 10.97 -12.14
N SER A 170 28.97 9.96 -11.91
CA SER A 170 29.66 9.24 -12.97
C SER A 170 28.68 8.52 -13.91
N THR A 171 27.65 7.87 -13.36
CA THR A 171 26.59 7.22 -14.16
C THR A 171 25.73 8.21 -14.95
N MET A 172 25.50 9.42 -14.43
CA MET A 172 24.82 10.46 -15.21
C MET A 172 25.71 10.98 -16.33
N THR A 173 27.01 11.19 -16.07
CA THR A 173 27.96 11.63 -17.10
C THR A 173 28.25 10.56 -18.14
N SER A 174 28.14 9.26 -17.80
CA SER A 174 28.43 8.17 -18.74
C SER A 174 27.27 7.82 -19.66
N LYS A 175 26.13 8.52 -19.56
CA LYS A 175 24.99 8.36 -20.48
C LYS A 175 25.27 9.04 -21.81
N PHE A 176 26.10 8.40 -22.62
CA PHE A 176 26.30 8.76 -24.02
C PHE A 176 25.57 7.75 -24.92
N PRO A 177 25.14 8.15 -26.13
CA PRO A 177 24.66 7.21 -27.13
C PRO A 177 25.70 6.13 -27.41
N GLU A 178 25.24 4.92 -27.73
CA GLU A 178 26.12 3.80 -28.06
C GLU A 178 26.96 4.10 -29.31
N HIS A 179 28.20 3.61 -29.32
CA HIS A 179 29.07 3.71 -30.48
C HIS A 179 28.50 2.90 -31.65
N ARG A 180 28.51 3.48 -32.85
CA ARG A 180 28.13 2.81 -34.09
C ARG A 180 29.36 2.38 -34.86
N TYR A 181 29.48 1.09 -35.16
CA TYR A 181 30.62 0.52 -35.87
C TYR A 181 30.32 0.31 -37.35
N MET A 182 31.32 0.55 -38.21
CA MET A 182 31.18 0.31 -39.66
C MET A 182 31.00 -1.17 -39.99
N SER A 183 31.52 -2.07 -39.15
CA SER A 183 31.32 -3.52 -39.29
C SER A 183 29.85 -3.89 -39.35
N ASP A 184 28.99 -3.25 -38.54
CA ASP A 184 27.57 -3.55 -38.49
C ASP A 184 26.88 -3.16 -39.80
N HIS A 185 27.32 -2.06 -40.41
CA HIS A 185 26.86 -1.62 -41.71
C HIS A 185 27.36 -2.51 -42.86
N LEU A 186 28.63 -2.93 -42.82
CA LEU A 186 29.21 -3.81 -43.85
C LEU A 186 28.69 -5.25 -43.77
N ASN A 187 28.41 -5.74 -42.56
CA ASN A 187 27.79 -7.06 -42.36
C ASN A 187 26.42 -7.16 -43.01
N HIS A 188 25.69 -6.04 -43.13
CA HIS A 188 24.42 -6.01 -43.83
C HIS A 188 24.55 -6.37 -45.32
N LEU A 189 25.70 -6.12 -45.95
CA LEU A 189 25.95 -6.47 -47.35
C LEU A 189 26.04 -7.99 -47.58
N ASN A 190 26.33 -8.77 -46.53
CA ASN A 190 26.40 -10.22 -46.62
C ASN A 190 25.03 -10.89 -46.80
N VAL A 191 23.92 -10.16 -46.68
CA VAL A 191 22.56 -10.70 -46.87
C VAL A 191 22.35 -11.24 -48.29
N SER A 192 23.04 -10.69 -49.29
CA SER A 192 22.95 -11.15 -50.69
C SER A 192 23.95 -12.24 -51.05
N LYS A 193 24.72 -12.77 -50.09
CA LYS A 193 25.73 -13.79 -50.36
C LYS A 193 25.06 -15.12 -50.74
N LYS A 194 25.31 -15.58 -51.97
CA LYS A 194 24.84 -16.87 -52.50
C LYS A 194 26.01 -17.86 -52.58
N TRP A 195 25.72 -19.15 -52.48
CA TRP A 195 26.70 -20.21 -52.74
C TRP A 195 26.79 -20.49 -54.25
N THR A 196 27.97 -20.86 -54.72
CA THR A 196 28.19 -21.31 -56.11
C THR A 196 27.44 -22.61 -56.35
N SER A 197 26.59 -22.60 -57.37
CA SER A 197 25.86 -23.77 -57.86
C SER A 197 26.65 -24.51 -58.92
#